data_AF-A0A953Y0V5-F1
#
_entry.id   AF-A0A953Y0V5-F1
#
_cell.length_a   1.000
_cell.length_b   1.000
_cell.length_c   1.000
_cell.angle_alpha   90.00
_cell.angle_beta   90.00
_cell.angle_gamma   90.00
#
_symmetry.space_group_name_H-M   'P 1'
#
loop_
_entity.id
_entity.type
_entity.pdbx_description
1 polymer ?
#
loop_
_entity_poly.entity_id
_entity_poly.type
_entity_poly.pdbx_seq_one_letter_code
_entity_poly.pdbx_strand_id
1 'polypeptide(L)'
;CVRVHPETKQSTGDLQQFVVTADYAGGAGSLAISPAIVTSGGRQNVAASPTNGGAVVKVGGASAVYKPSLAFHKDAFTFATADLVMPGGVDFAAREVMDGISMRIVRQYDINNDKFPARLDVLYGYKTLRAELAARLLSN
;
A
#
# COMPACT_ATOMS: atom_id res chain seq x y z
N CYS A 1 -9.27 18.92 12.74
CA CYS A 1 -9.62 18.82 11.30
C CYS A 1 -10.77 17.86 11.12
N VAL A 2 -11.95 18.37 10.77
CA VAL A 2 -13.15 17.54 10.55
C VAL A 2 -13.18 17.11 9.08
N ARG A 3 -13.47 15.84 8.83
CA ARG A 3 -13.61 15.27 7.48
C ARG A 3 -14.80 15.90 6.78
N VAL A 4 -14.67 16.12 5.47
CA VAL A 4 -15.81 16.50 4.62
C VAL A 4 -16.16 15.39 3.65
N HIS A 5 -17.42 15.38 3.22
CA HIS A 5 -17.88 14.48 2.18
C HIS A 5 -17.18 14.83 0.85
N PRO A 6 -16.66 13.84 0.09
CA PRO A 6 -15.87 14.07 -1.12
C PRO A 6 -16.66 14.80 -2.22
N GLU A 7 -17.95 14.55 -2.39
CA GLU A 7 -18.78 15.26 -3.39
C GLU A 7 -19.36 16.58 -2.86
N THR A 8 -20.18 16.54 -1.81
CA THR A 8 -20.94 17.72 -1.34
C THR A 8 -20.11 18.73 -0.55
N LYS A 9 -18.90 18.36 -0.11
CA LYS A 9 -18.01 19.13 0.77
C LYS A 9 -18.60 19.51 2.13
N GLN A 10 -19.74 18.91 2.48
CA GLN A 10 -20.35 19.08 3.79
C GLN A 10 -19.54 18.32 4.84
N SER A 11 -19.46 18.89 6.04
CA SER A 11 -18.80 18.27 7.18
C SER A 11 -19.49 16.96 7.54
N THR A 12 -18.73 15.88 7.76
CA THR A 12 -19.28 14.61 8.26
C THR A 12 -19.39 14.59 9.78
N GLY A 13 -18.89 15.60 10.49
CA GLY A 13 -18.84 15.66 11.96
C GLY A 13 -17.69 14.88 12.59
N ASP A 14 -17.09 13.94 11.87
CA ASP A 14 -15.98 13.11 12.35
C ASP A 14 -14.60 13.75 12.13
N LEU A 15 -13.65 13.46 13.01
CA LEU A 15 -12.25 13.80 12.79
C LEU A 15 -11.69 13.03 11.58
N GLN A 16 -10.94 13.72 10.73
CA GLN A 16 -10.24 13.06 9.63
C GLN A 16 -9.08 12.23 10.17
N GLN A 17 -9.03 10.95 9.76
CA GLN A 17 -7.92 10.06 10.09
C GLN A 17 -6.85 10.12 9.00
N PHE A 18 -5.59 10.07 9.44
CA PHE A 18 -4.42 10.11 8.58
C PHE A 18 -3.49 8.94 8.90
N VAL A 19 -2.78 8.46 7.89
CA VAL A 19 -1.75 7.44 8.02
C VAL A 19 -0.39 8.11 7.95
N VAL A 20 0.46 7.83 8.93
CA VAL A 20 1.88 8.21 8.89
C VAL A 20 2.60 7.29 7.91
N THR A 21 3.36 7.86 6.99
CA THR A 21 3.97 7.14 5.85
C THR A 21 5.46 6.82 6.03
N ALA A 22 6.08 7.36 7.07
CA ALA A 22 7.47 7.10 7.43
C ALA A 22 7.66 7.15 8.95
N ASP A 23 8.61 6.38 9.46
CA ASP A 23 8.94 6.37 10.89
C ASP A 23 9.44 7.75 11.34
N TYR A 24 9.02 8.16 12.53
CA TYR A 24 9.40 9.43 13.14
C TYR A 24 9.85 9.22 14.58
N ALA A 25 11.08 9.62 14.88
CA ALA A 25 11.72 9.42 16.18
C ALA A 25 11.11 10.24 17.34
N GLY A 26 10.15 11.12 17.06
CA GLY A 26 9.49 11.98 18.05
C GLY A 26 10.11 13.37 18.18
N GLY A 27 9.51 14.21 19.02
CA GLY A 27 9.91 15.61 19.21
C GLY A 27 9.21 16.59 18.26
N ALA A 28 9.79 17.78 18.11
CA ALA A 28 9.31 18.79 17.17
C ALA A 28 9.79 18.46 15.74
N GLY A 29 8.89 18.47 14.77
CA GLY A 29 9.23 18.18 13.38
C GLY A 29 8.02 17.94 12.49
N SER A 30 8.29 17.49 11.27
CA SER A 30 7.26 17.24 10.25
C SER A 30 6.94 15.75 10.15
N LEU A 31 5.65 15.42 10.20
CA LEU A 31 5.15 14.06 9.94
C LEU A 31 4.67 13.95 8.49
N ALA A 32 5.19 12.96 7.76
CA ALA A 32 4.70 12.64 6.43
C ALA A 32 3.39 11.86 6.54
N ILE A 33 2.28 12.45 6.11
CA ILE A 33 0.93 11.89 6.25
C ILE A 33 0.22 11.67 4.91
N SER A 34 -0.69 10.69 4.89
CA SER A 34 -1.61 10.44 3.79
C SER A 34 -3.04 10.24 4.31
N PRO A 35 -4.07 10.79 3.63
CA PRO A 35 -3.99 11.74 2.53
C PRO A 35 -3.43 13.11 2.97
N ALA A 36 -2.92 13.91 2.04
CA ALA A 36 -2.53 15.29 2.34
C ALA A 36 -3.75 16.11 2.80
N ILE A 37 -3.53 17.12 3.65
CA ILE A 37 -4.60 18.00 4.14
C ILE A 37 -4.98 18.98 3.02
N VAL A 38 -6.24 18.95 2.59
CA VAL A 38 -6.78 19.85 1.56
C VAL A 38 -8.06 20.49 2.09
N THR A 39 -8.04 21.82 2.24
CA THR A 39 -9.12 22.60 2.87
C THR A 39 -10.07 23.27 1.89
N SER A 40 -9.78 23.27 0.59
CA SER A 40 -10.60 23.93 -0.42
C SER A 40 -10.51 23.27 -1.79
N GLY A 41 -11.43 23.66 -2.70
CA GLY A 41 -11.48 23.19 -4.07
C GLY A 41 -12.03 21.77 -4.23
N GLY A 42 -11.98 21.25 -5.45
CA GLY A 42 -12.57 19.94 -5.80
C GLY A 42 -11.98 18.75 -5.04
N ARG A 43 -10.75 18.86 -4.51
CA ARG A 43 -10.07 17.81 -3.74
C ARG A 43 -10.14 18.00 -2.22
N GLN A 44 -10.97 18.94 -1.74
CA GLN A 44 -11.15 19.18 -0.31
C GLN A 44 -11.53 17.88 0.42
N ASN A 45 -10.80 17.57 1.48
CA ASN A 45 -11.01 16.40 2.36
C ASN A 45 -11.18 16.77 3.84
N VAL A 46 -10.86 18.01 4.22
CA VAL A 46 -11.11 18.55 5.56
C VAL A 46 -11.79 19.92 5.51
N ALA A 47 -12.54 20.26 6.54
CA ALA A 47 -13.21 21.55 6.66
C ALA A 47 -12.27 22.70 7.03
N ALA A 48 -11.16 22.40 7.73
CA ALA A 48 -10.17 23.38 8.17
C ALA A 48 -8.82 22.72 8.44
N SER A 49 -7.75 23.53 8.38
CA SER A 49 -6.38 23.12 8.74
C SER A 49 -6.22 22.91 10.25
N PRO A 50 -5.23 22.13 10.70
CA PRO A 50 -4.88 22.04 12.11
C PRO A 50 -4.46 23.41 12.66
N THR A 51 -4.84 23.71 13.90
CA THR A 51 -4.37 24.90 14.61
C THR A 51 -3.10 24.59 15.42
N ASN A 52 -2.36 25.62 15.82
CA ASN A 52 -1.12 25.46 16.60
C ASN A 52 -1.33 24.77 17.97
N GLY A 53 -2.56 24.76 18.49
CA GLY A 53 -2.95 24.05 19.72
C GLY A 53 -3.85 22.84 19.49
N GLY A 54 -4.03 22.40 18.24
CA GLY A 54 -4.90 21.28 17.90
C GLY A 54 -4.32 19.97 18.41
N ALA A 55 -5.11 19.21 19.18
CA ALA A 55 -4.70 17.88 19.64
C ALA A 55 -4.51 16.92 18.46
N VAL A 56 -3.38 16.22 18.43
CA VAL A 56 -3.12 15.11 17.51
C VAL A 56 -3.32 13.82 18.30
N VAL A 57 -4.35 13.06 17.94
CA VAL A 57 -4.72 11.83 18.65
C VAL A 57 -4.22 10.62 17.87
N LYS A 58 -3.35 9.83 18.49
CA LYS A 58 -2.91 8.54 17.95
C LYS A 58 -4.06 7.53 18.06
N VAL A 59 -4.31 6.79 16.98
CA VAL A 59 -5.17 5.60 17.02
C VAL A 59 -4.35 4.41 17.54
N GLY A 60 -4.75 3.85 18.68
CA GLY A 60 -4.07 2.74 19.36
C GLY A 60 -3.05 3.18 20.42
N GLY A 61 -2.68 2.23 21.29
CA GLY A 61 -1.79 2.43 22.43
C GLY A 61 -0.32 2.57 22.05
N ALA A 62 0.49 3.12 22.97
CA ALA A 62 1.94 3.13 22.85
C ALA A 62 2.49 1.70 22.87
N SER A 63 3.40 1.37 21.95
CA SER A 63 4.05 0.05 21.84
C SER A 63 3.12 -1.16 21.74
N ALA A 64 1.82 -0.95 21.47
CA ALA A 64 0.86 -2.02 21.29
C ALA A 64 1.04 -2.66 19.90
N VAL A 65 1.03 -4.00 19.87
CA VAL A 65 1.06 -4.79 18.64
C VAL A 65 -0.37 -5.13 18.24
N TYR A 66 -0.78 -4.69 17.06
CA TYR A 66 -2.12 -4.92 16.52
C TYR A 66 -2.07 -5.86 15.31
N LYS A 67 -3.10 -6.69 15.15
CA LYS A 67 -3.36 -7.48 13.94
C LYS A 67 -4.58 -6.90 13.23
N PRO A 68 -4.43 -5.84 12.42
CA PRO A 68 -5.57 -5.20 11.77
C PRO A 68 -6.12 -6.10 10.65
N SER A 69 -7.45 -6.14 10.55
CA SER A 69 -8.13 -6.69 9.38
C SER A 69 -8.20 -5.63 8.28
N LEU A 70 -8.29 -6.06 7.02
CA LEU A 70 -8.41 -5.16 5.87
C LEU A 70 -9.79 -5.36 5.22
N ALA A 71 -10.54 -4.28 5.06
CA ALA A 71 -11.77 -4.25 4.27
C ALA A 71 -11.56 -3.28 3.09
N PHE A 72 -11.88 -3.69 1.87
CA PHE A 72 -11.66 -2.88 0.69
C PHE A 72 -12.63 -3.21 -0.44
N HIS A 73 -12.94 -2.22 -1.26
CA HIS A 73 -13.62 -2.43 -2.53
C HIS A 73 -12.65 -3.02 -3.56
N LYS A 74 -13.16 -3.82 -4.51
CA LYS A 74 -12.35 -4.44 -5.58
C LYS A 74 -11.47 -3.46 -6.37
N ASP A 75 -11.88 -2.19 -6.45
CA ASP A 75 -11.21 -1.15 -7.23
C ASP A 75 -10.21 -0.31 -6.39
N ALA A 76 -10.03 -0.64 -5.10
CA ALA A 76 -9.11 0.11 -4.23
C ALA A 76 -7.64 -0.16 -4.59
N PHE A 77 -7.33 -1.40 -4.96
CA PHE A 77 -5.99 -1.89 -5.23
C PHE A 77 -5.93 -2.53 -6.62
N THR A 78 -4.77 -2.41 -7.26
CA THR A 78 -4.47 -3.14 -8.48
C THR A 78 -3.19 -3.90 -8.29
N PHE A 79 -3.23 -5.17 -8.66
CA PHE A 79 -2.09 -6.05 -8.76
C PHE A 79 -1.95 -6.47 -10.22
N ALA A 80 -0.75 -6.39 -10.76
CA ALA A 80 -0.46 -6.77 -12.12
C ALA A 80 0.81 -7.62 -12.15
N THR A 81 0.82 -8.59 -13.05
CA THR A 81 2.02 -9.36 -13.36
C THR A 81 2.39 -9.15 -14.82
N ALA A 82 3.67 -9.30 -15.12
CA ALA A 82 4.20 -9.13 -16.45
C ALA A 82 5.03 -10.36 -16.84
N ASP A 83 4.99 -10.66 -18.13
CA ASP A 83 5.71 -11.77 -18.72
C ASP A 83 7.21 -11.48 -18.79
N LEU A 84 7.99 -12.25 -18.04
CA LEU A 84 9.46 -12.20 -18.11
C LEU A 84 9.96 -12.86 -19.41
N VAL A 85 10.99 -12.28 -20.01
CA VAL A 85 11.68 -12.80 -21.21
C VAL A 85 12.22 -14.21 -20.95
N MET A 86 12.10 -15.15 -21.89
CA MET A 86 12.72 -16.48 -21.72
C MET A 86 14.19 -16.43 -22.19
N PRO A 87 15.16 -16.78 -21.33
CA PRO A 87 16.56 -16.86 -21.75
C PRO A 87 16.78 -18.05 -22.70
N GLY A 88 17.62 -17.86 -23.71
CA GLY A 88 18.12 -18.94 -24.56
C GLY A 88 19.41 -19.56 -23.99
N GLY A 89 19.79 -20.73 -24.50
CA GLY A 89 21.06 -21.39 -24.14
C GLY A 89 21.11 -21.98 -22.73
N VAL A 90 19.96 -22.16 -22.09
CA VAL A 90 19.81 -22.80 -20.78
C VAL A 90 19.30 -24.23 -20.93
N ASP A 91 19.53 -25.06 -19.91
CA ASP A 91 19.10 -26.48 -19.91
C ASP A 91 17.58 -26.61 -19.98
N PHE A 92 16.85 -25.76 -19.25
CA PHE A 92 15.40 -25.72 -19.28
C PHE A 92 14.86 -24.34 -18.92
N ALA A 93 13.85 -23.87 -19.65
CA ALA A 93 13.07 -22.69 -19.29
C ALA A 93 11.61 -22.92 -19.67
N ALA A 94 10.71 -22.52 -18.79
CA ALA A 94 9.27 -22.53 -19.04
C ALA A 94 8.62 -21.31 -18.38
N ARG A 95 7.46 -20.91 -18.92
CA ARG A 95 6.62 -19.88 -18.35
C ARG A 95 5.18 -20.35 -18.36
N GLU A 96 4.53 -20.26 -17.21
CA GLU A 96 3.15 -20.68 -17.03
C GLU A 96 2.38 -19.64 -16.23
N VAL A 97 1.08 -19.55 -16.48
CA VAL A 97 0.17 -18.67 -15.73
C VAL A 97 -0.68 -19.53 -14.80
N MET A 98 -0.58 -19.28 -13.50
CA MET A 98 -1.41 -19.92 -12.48
C MET A 98 -2.13 -18.83 -11.67
N ASP A 99 -3.44 -18.95 -11.52
CA ASP A 99 -4.28 -18.00 -10.76
C ASP A 99 -4.12 -16.52 -11.20
N GLY A 100 -3.82 -16.31 -12.48
CA GLY A 100 -3.60 -14.97 -13.04
C GLY A 100 -2.21 -14.37 -12.77
N ILE A 101 -1.29 -15.16 -12.22
CA ILE A 101 0.11 -14.79 -11.97
C ILE A 101 1.00 -15.49 -13.00
N SER A 102 1.71 -14.70 -13.80
CA SER A 102 2.73 -15.20 -14.73
C SER A 102 4.01 -15.58 -13.96
N MET A 103 4.43 -16.82 -14.07
CA MET A 103 5.61 -17.37 -13.39
C MET A 103 6.57 -17.98 -14.40
N ARG A 104 7.86 -17.68 -14.26
CA ARG A 104 8.93 -18.24 -15.11
C ARG A 104 9.84 -19.13 -14.29
N ILE A 105 10.14 -20.33 -14.77
CA ILE A 105 11.20 -21.19 -14.24
C ILE A 105 12.36 -21.25 -15.23
N VAL A 106 13.59 -21.18 -14.71
CA VAL A 106 14.82 -21.33 -15.50
C VAL A 106 15.77 -22.25 -14.74
N ARG A 107 16.36 -23.23 -15.43
CA ARG A 107 17.35 -24.17 -14.92
C ARG A 107 18.57 -24.19 -15.82
N GLN A 108 19.75 -24.22 -15.22
CA GLN A 108 21.02 -24.29 -15.92
C GLN A 108 21.90 -25.35 -15.26
N TYR A 109 22.75 -26.01 -16.04
CA TYR A 109 23.78 -26.91 -15.52
C TYR A 109 25.03 -26.12 -15.13
N ASP A 110 25.49 -26.30 -13.89
CA ASP A 110 26.76 -25.78 -13.38
C ASP A 110 27.84 -26.86 -13.51
N ILE A 111 28.67 -26.73 -14.55
CA ILE A 111 29.74 -27.68 -14.86
C ILE A 111 30.81 -27.79 -13.78
N ASN A 112 31.03 -26.74 -12.98
CA ASN A 112 32.08 -26.74 -11.97
C ASN A 112 31.67 -27.53 -10.72
N ASN A 113 30.37 -27.54 -10.41
CA ASN A 113 29.85 -28.11 -9.18
C ASN A 113 28.90 -29.28 -9.38
N ASP A 114 28.68 -29.72 -10.63
CA ASP A 114 27.78 -30.82 -11.02
C ASP A 114 26.38 -30.66 -10.42
N LYS A 115 25.79 -29.48 -10.66
CA LYS A 115 24.49 -29.08 -10.11
C LYS A 115 23.58 -28.54 -11.19
N PHE A 116 22.28 -28.62 -10.94
CA PHE A 116 21.24 -27.98 -11.76
C PHE A 116 20.53 -26.88 -10.97
N PRO A 117 21.18 -25.72 -10.71
CA PRO A 117 20.49 -24.58 -10.13
C PRO A 117 19.24 -24.22 -10.94
N ALA A 118 18.13 -24.04 -10.25
CA ALA A 118 16.87 -23.60 -10.81
C ALA A 118 16.35 -22.38 -10.03
N ARG A 119 15.69 -21.46 -10.75
CA ARG A 119 15.03 -20.29 -10.17
C ARG A 119 13.62 -20.17 -10.69
N LEU A 120 12.72 -19.69 -9.83
CA LEU A 120 11.36 -19.33 -10.18
C LEU A 120 11.19 -17.83 -9.94
N ASP A 121 10.85 -17.11 -10.99
CA ASP A 121 10.74 -15.65 -10.98
C ASP A 121 9.32 -15.20 -11.34
N VAL A 122 8.86 -14.16 -10.66
CA VAL A 122 7.59 -13.46 -10.94
C VAL A 122 7.89 -11.97 -11.03
N LEU A 123 7.55 -11.35 -12.15
CA LEU A 123 7.58 -9.90 -12.28
C LEU A 123 6.19 -9.36 -11.95
N TYR A 124 6.07 -8.65 -10.82
CA TYR A 124 4.82 -8.11 -10.34
C TYR A 124 4.94 -6.65 -9.94
N GLY A 125 3.80 -5.97 -9.93
CA GLY A 125 3.64 -4.65 -9.36
C GLY A 125 2.27 -4.53 -8.70
N TYR A 126 2.18 -3.66 -7.70
CA TYR A 126 0.92 -3.32 -7.05
C TYR A 126 0.81 -1.81 -6.85
N LYS A 127 -0.42 -1.30 -6.87
CA LYS A 127 -0.69 0.12 -6.63
C LYS A 127 -2.02 0.30 -5.92
N THR A 128 -2.05 1.24 -4.98
CA THR A 128 -3.28 1.75 -4.39
C THR A 128 -3.88 2.80 -5.34
N LEU A 129 -4.96 2.44 -6.04
CA LEU A 129 -5.59 3.36 -7.00
C LEU A 129 -6.48 4.38 -6.28
N ARG A 130 -7.27 3.91 -5.32
CA ARG A 130 -8.21 4.72 -4.54
C ARG A 130 -8.15 4.29 -3.07
N ALA A 131 -7.28 4.96 -2.31
CA ALA A 131 -7.08 4.65 -0.89
C ALA A 131 -8.35 4.84 -0.05
N GLU A 132 -9.24 5.76 -0.46
CA GLU A 132 -10.53 6.01 0.20
C GLU A 132 -11.52 4.83 0.14
N LEU A 133 -11.30 3.86 -0.76
CA LEU A 133 -12.12 2.66 -0.88
C LEU A 133 -11.60 1.47 -0.04
N ALA A 134 -10.62 1.71 0.82
CA ALA A 134 -10.05 0.70 1.71
C ALA A 134 -9.99 1.22 3.15
N ALA A 135 -10.15 0.31 4.12
CA ALA A 135 -10.09 0.60 5.54
C ALA A 135 -9.34 -0.52 6.27
N ARG A 136 -8.51 -0.11 7.25
CA ARG A 136 -7.98 -1.02 8.27
C ARG A 136 -8.97 -1.05 9.43
N LEU A 137 -9.46 -2.24 9.74
CA LEU A 137 -10.34 -2.51 10.86
C LEU A 137 -9.50 -3.02 12.03
N LEU A 138 -9.65 -2.39 13.18
CA LEU A 138 -9.03 -2.81 14.42
C LEU A 138 -10.15 -3.24 15.37
N SER A 139 -9.99 -4.38 16.03
CA SER A 139 -10.88 -4.73 17.15
C SER A 139 -10.69 -3.70 18.25
N ASN A 140 -11.81 -3.28 18.84
CA ASN A 140 -11.81 -2.63 20.14
C ASN A 140 -11.32 -3.62 21.20
#